data_AF-A0A3Q0RUF4-F1
#
_entry.id   AF-A0A3Q0RUF4-F1
#
_cell.length_a   1.000
_cell.length_b   1.000
_cell.length_c   1.000
_cell.angle_alpha   90.00
_cell.angle_beta   90.00
_cell.angle_gamma   90.00
#
_symmetry.space_group_name_H-M   'P 1'
#
loop_
_entity.id
_entity.type
_entity.pdbx_description
1 polymer ?
#
loop_
_entity_poly.entity_id
_entity_poly.type
_entity_poly.pdbx_seq_one_letter_code
_entity_poly.pdbx_strand_id
1 'polypeptide(L)' 'TLNQLQISSELKQTLHSLTFCLFPKRCNSSTEGTIYKYRAKTLNGSQTVNFSDYAGKAVLVVNVATY' A
#
# COMPACT_ATOMS: atom_id res chain seq x y z
N THR A 1 -38.88 -15.64 7.06
CA THR A 1 -37.60 -15.49 7.80
C THR A 1 -36.38 -15.42 6.90
N LEU A 2 -36.22 -16.27 5.88
CA LEU A 2 -35.08 -16.24 4.95
C LEU A 2 -34.94 -14.93 4.13
N ASN A 3 -36.04 -14.35 3.64
CA ASN A 3 -36.00 -13.08 2.91
C ASN A 3 -35.54 -11.89 3.76
N GLN A 4 -35.88 -11.86 5.05
CA GLN A 4 -35.44 -10.79 5.96
C GLN A 4 -33.93 -10.86 6.23
N LEU A 5 -33.39 -12.08 6.36
CA LEU A 5 -31.95 -12.29 6.53
C LEU A 5 -31.18 -11.88 5.27
N GLN A 6 -31.69 -12.22 4.07
CA GLN A 6 -31.07 -11.82 2.81
C GLN A 6 -31.11 -10.31 2.57
N ILE A 7 -32.21 -9.62 2.90
CA ILE A 7 -32.28 -8.16 2.82
C ILE A 7 -31.28 -7.51 3.80
N SER A 8 -31.11 -8.06 5.00
CA SER A 8 -30.16 -7.55 5.99
C SER A 8 -28.69 -7.75 5.60
N SER A 9 -28.36 -8.81 4.87
CA SER A 9 -26.99 -9.04 4.36
C SER A 9 -26.66 -8.10 3.21
N GLU A 10 -27.59 -7.89 2.28
CA GLU A 10 -27.44 -6.94 1.17
C GLU A 10 -27.27 -5.51 1.70
N LEU A 11 -28.12 -5.07 2.65
CA LEU A 11 -28.00 -3.75 3.30
C LEU A 11 -26.66 -3.54 4.02
N LYS A 12 -26.15 -4.58 4.69
CA LYS A 12 -24.84 -4.53 5.37
C LYS A 12 -23.69 -4.44 4.38
N GLN A 13 -23.79 -5.12 3.24
CA GLN A 13 -22.78 -5.14 2.19
C GLN A 13 -22.74 -3.82 1.42
N THR A 14 -23.91 -3.23 1.13
CA THR A 14 -24.05 -1.88 0.56
C THR A 14 -23.52 -0.82 1.53
N LEU A 15 -23.79 -0.92 2.84
CA LEU A 15 -23.28 0.01 3.85
C LEU A 15 -21.76 -0.04 3.99
N HIS A 16 -21.16 -1.24 3.95
CA HIS A 16 -19.70 -1.41 3.93
C HIS A 16 -19.05 -0.84 2.67
N SER A 17 -19.69 -0.99 1.50
CA SER A 17 -19.20 -0.46 0.22
C SER A 17 -19.22 1.08 0.18
N LEU A 18 -20.30 1.71 0.66
CA LEU A 18 -20.39 3.17 0.78
C LEU A 18 -19.39 3.74 1.81
N THR A 19 -19.15 3.02 2.90
CA THR A 19 -18.16 3.43 3.93
C THR A 19 -16.72 3.36 3.39
N PHE A 20 -16.44 2.40 2.50
CA PHE A 20 -15.12 2.26 1.87
C PHE A 20 -14.78 3.42 0.91
N CYS A 21 -15.78 3.99 0.24
CA CYS A 21 -15.59 5.12 -0.67
C CYS A 21 -15.47 6.48 0.04
N LEU A 22 -16.07 6.64 1.23
CA LEU A 22 -16.10 7.91 1.97
C LEU A 22 -14.88 8.15 2.87
N PHE A 23 -14.08 7.12 3.14
CA PHE A 23 -12.85 7.24 3.90
C PHE A 23 -11.69 6.68 3.08
N PRO A 24 -10.99 7.52 2.29
CA PRO A 24 -9.70 7.11 1.74
C PRO A 24 -8.87 6.59 2.91
N LYS A 25 -8.29 5.39 2.76
CA LYS A 25 -7.37 4.82 3.75
C LYS A 25 -6.28 5.87 3.99
N ARG A 26 -6.43 6.69 5.03
CA ARG A 26 -5.41 7.66 5.40
C ARG A 26 -4.19 6.85 5.76
N CYS A 27 -3.05 7.18 5.15
CA CYS A 27 -1.77 6.62 5.57
C CYS A 27 -1.69 6.73 7.09
N ASN A 28 -1.36 5.63 7.76
CA ASN A 28 -1.22 5.64 9.21
C ASN A 28 -0.07 6.59 9.56
N SER A 29 -0.37 7.79 10.08
CA SER A 29 0.65 8.77 10.45
C SER A 29 1.52 8.29 11.61
N SER A 30 1.09 7.25 12.33
CA SER A 30 1.86 6.61 13.39
C SER A 30 2.89 5.61 12.88
N THR A 31 2.79 5.12 11.63
CA THR A 31 3.87 4.31 11.04
C THR A 31 4.95 5.26 10.54
N GLU A 32 5.94 5.47 11.39
CA GLU A 32 7.08 6.31 11.08
C GLU A 32 8.06 5.56 10.18
N GLY A 33 8.29 6.05 8.96
CA GLY A 33 9.27 5.46 8.07
C GLY A 33 9.07 5.87 6.62
N THR A 34 10.15 6.29 5.98
CA THR A 34 10.21 6.48 4.52
C THR A 34 11.32 5.61 3.96
N ILE A 35 11.27 5.32 2.67
CA ILE A 35 12.33 4.58 2.00
C ILE A 35 13.68 5.33 2.03
N TYR A 36 13.67 6.65 2.27
CA TYR A 36 14.84 7.53 2.21
C TYR A 36 15.91 7.24 3.29
N LYS A 37 15.59 6.44 4.32
CA LYS A 37 16.56 6.00 5.33
C LYS A 37 17.40 4.80 4.86
N TYR A 38 17.05 4.18 3.73
CA TYR A 38 17.66 2.95 3.24
C TYR A 38 18.53 3.20 2.00
N ARG A 39 19.43 2.25 1.74
CA ARG A 39 20.37 2.25 0.62
C ARG A 39 20.52 0.83 0.07
N ALA A 40 20.89 0.73 -1.18
CA ALA A 40 21.21 -0.53 -1.85
C ALA A 40 22.56 -0.45 -2.54
N LYS A 41 23.23 -1.59 -2.68
CA LYS A 41 24.37 -1.71 -3.61
C LYS A 41 23.85 -2.03 -5.00
N THR A 42 24.45 -1.44 -6.01
CA THR A 42 24.21 -1.83 -7.40
C THR A 42 24.61 -3.29 -7.62
N LEU A 43 24.06 -3.94 -8.65
CA LEU A 43 24.31 -5.35 -8.94
C LEU A 43 25.81 -5.68 -9.11
N ASN A 44 26.57 -4.75 -9.72
CA ASN A 44 28.02 -4.87 -9.87
C ASN A 44 28.83 -4.49 -8.61
N GLY A 45 28.16 -4.07 -7.53
CA GLY A 45 28.78 -3.66 -6.27
C GLY A 45 29.60 -2.36 -6.32
N SER A 46 29.68 -1.67 -7.47
CA SER A 46 30.56 -0.51 -7.64
C SER A 46 30.05 0.73 -6.91
N GLN A 47 28.75 0.81 -6.67
CA GLN A 47 28.12 1.99 -6.09
C GLN A 47 27.09 1.61 -5.04
N THR A 48 27.01 2.44 -4.00
CA THR A 48 25.92 2.40 -3.02
C THR A 48 24.96 3.53 -3.35
N VAL A 49 23.73 3.19 -3.69
CA VAL A 49 22.65 4.12 -4.05
C VAL A 49 21.83 4.40 -2.79
N ASN A 50 21.64 5.68 -2.47
CA ASN A 50 20.76 6.08 -1.37
C ASN A 50 19.36 6.34 -1.92
N PHE A 51 18.33 5.81 -1.26
CA PHE A 51 16.97 6.01 -1.73
C PHE A 51 16.47 7.44 -1.47
N SER A 52 17.13 8.22 -0.62
CA SER A 52 16.90 9.65 -0.47
C SER A 52 17.00 10.43 -1.78
N ASP A 53 17.82 9.95 -2.71
CA ASP A 53 18.08 10.64 -3.99
C ASP A 53 16.86 10.60 -4.92
N TYR A 54 15.87 9.76 -4.60
CA TYR A 54 14.59 9.65 -5.31
C TYR A 54 13.45 10.41 -4.62
N ALA A 55 13.76 11.31 -3.68
CA ALA A 55 12.74 12.14 -3.03
C ALA A 55 11.90 12.93 -4.05
N GLY A 56 10.58 12.87 -3.89
CA GLY A 56 9.62 13.52 -4.80
C GLY A 56 9.35 12.74 -6.09
N LYS A 57 9.89 11.53 -6.25
CA LYS A 57 9.60 10.63 -7.38
C LYS A 57 8.74 9.45 -6.91
N ALA A 58 7.90 8.92 -7.81
CA ALA A 58 7.25 7.63 -7.60
C ALA A 58 8.29 6.52 -7.85
N VAL A 59 8.40 5.58 -6.91
CA VAL A 59 9.37 4.49 -6.94
C VAL A 59 8.64 3.16 -6.90
N LEU A 60 8.89 2.29 -7.88
CA LEU A 60 8.39 0.91 -7.91
C LEU A 60 9.50 -0.04 -7.44
N VAL A 61 9.24 -0.79 -6.36
CA VAL A 61 10.18 -1.80 -5.84
C VAL A 61 9.75 -3.17 -6.33
N VAL A 62 10.61 -3.85 -7.09
CA VAL A 62 10.34 -5.18 -7.65
C VAL A 62 11.38 -6.17 -7.15
N ASN A 63 10.93 -7.27 -6.57
CA ASN A 63 11.77 -8.43 -6.29
C ASN A 63 11.90 -9.27 -7.57
N VAL A 64 13.13 -9.62 -7.97
CA VAL A 64 13.44 -10.35 -9.21
C VAL A 64 14.24 -11.62 -8.91
N ALA A 65 14.04 -12.67 -9.70
CA ALA A 65 14.82 -13.91 -9.67
C ALA A 65 14.97 -14.47 -11.10
N THR A 66 16.07 -15.18 -11.35
CA THR A 66 16.31 -15.89 -12.62
C THR A 66 16.05 -17.38 -12.45
N TYR A 67 15.69 -18.07 -13.54
CA TYR A 67 15.53 -19.52 -13.58
C TYR A 67 16.87 -20.24 -13.67
#